data_AF-A0AAP0QYA2-F1
#
_entry.id   AF-A0AAP0QYA2-F1
#
_cell.length_a   1.000
_cell.length_b   1.000
_cell.length_c   1.000
_cell.angle_alpha   90.00
_cell.angle_beta   90.00
_cell.angle_gamma   90.00
#
_symmetry.space_group_name_H-M   'P 1'
#
loop_
_entity.id
_entity.type
_entity.pdbx_description
1 polymer ?
#
loop_
_entity_poly.entity_id
_entity_poly.type
_entity_poly.pdbx_seq_one_letter_code
_entity_poly.pdbx_strand_id
1 'polypeptide(L)'
;MHYIVLYAGPYGSQCIPHNDVKGFIFEKINNNTMAPEISPSVEPQPFLPLLAPSPSTPISNSSLPKLSGLCTLNFSAAESFVSTTATDCWASFAPYLANVVCCPQFDATMVILMGQYSKYSGMLSLNTTNAQHCLSDFEKILETQGANRNLKTICSIHPANLTEASCPVVDANKFESIVDSSKILTACGKVDPVKECCQQVCQNAILDAARKIAMDGMVSMPENSTRIDDCKSIVFRWLASKLDPSSANSVLRALSNCKVNKVCPLVFPDMVNVTKECGYTISNKKACCKAMESYVSHLQEQSFITNLQALNCAASLGMKLQKANVSQNIYDLCHINLKDFSLQGQYFCMPSE
;
A
#
# COMPACT_ATOMS: atom_id res chain seq x y z
N MET A 1 -12.85 -11.93 17.31
CA MET A 1 -13.46 -11.39 16.08
C MET A 1 -12.54 -10.31 15.54
N HIS A 2 -11.64 -10.65 14.62
CA HIS A 2 -10.87 -9.65 13.88
C HIS A 2 -11.53 -9.54 12.50
N TYR A 3 -12.16 -8.39 12.24
CA TYR A 3 -12.71 -8.06 10.95
C TYR A 3 -11.57 -7.56 10.05
N ILE A 4 -11.49 -8.05 8.80
CA ILE A 4 -10.74 -7.33 7.76
C ILE A 4 -11.54 -6.06 7.47
N VAL A 5 -11.20 -4.97 8.17
CA VAL A 5 -11.83 -3.67 7.94
C VAL A 5 -11.11 -3.01 6.77
N LEU A 6 -11.62 -3.22 5.56
CA LEU A 6 -11.38 -2.32 4.45
C LEU A 6 -12.11 -1.01 4.77
N TYR A 7 -11.37 0.01 5.20
CA TYR A 7 -11.91 1.36 5.28
C TYR A 7 -12.17 1.88 3.86
N ALA A 8 -13.36 1.62 3.35
CA ALA A 8 -13.95 2.41 2.28
C ALA A 8 -14.37 3.75 2.90
N GLY A 9 -13.52 4.76 2.77
CA GLY A 9 -13.92 6.14 3.07
C GLY A 9 -15.09 6.53 2.16
N PRO A 10 -16.14 7.19 2.68
CA PRO A 10 -17.25 7.62 1.87
C PRO A 10 -16.82 8.84 1.06
N TYR A 11 -17.20 8.86 -0.22
CA TYR A 11 -17.10 9.97 -1.16
C TYR A 11 -15.69 10.43 -1.56
N GLY A 12 -15.54 10.61 -2.88
CA GLY A 12 -14.43 11.32 -3.48
C GLY A 12 -14.30 12.70 -2.83
N SER A 13 -13.33 12.81 -1.92
CA SER A 13 -12.84 14.10 -1.50
C SER A 13 -12.03 14.63 -2.67
N GLN A 14 -12.63 15.52 -3.48
CA GLN A 14 -11.82 16.43 -4.27
C GLN A 14 -10.90 17.15 -3.29
N CYS A 15 -9.66 16.68 -3.17
CA CYS A 15 -8.58 17.45 -2.55
C CYS A 15 -8.37 18.65 -3.49
N ILE A 16 -9.09 19.74 -3.29
CA ILE A 16 -8.77 21.02 -3.94
C ILE A 16 -7.65 21.64 -3.08
N PRO A 17 -6.39 21.69 -3.55
CA PRO A 17 -5.34 22.34 -2.80
C PRO A 17 -5.53 23.86 -2.94
N HIS A 18 -5.68 24.56 -1.84
CA HIS A 18 -5.46 26.01 -1.82
C HIS A 18 -3.94 26.22 -1.94
N ASN A 19 -3.50 26.65 -3.12
CA ASN A 19 -2.13 27.08 -3.47
C ASN A 19 -1.00 26.05 -3.26
N ASP A 20 -0.75 25.20 -4.27
CA ASP A 20 0.58 25.08 -4.89
C ASP A 20 0.51 24.18 -6.13
N VAL A 21 0.54 24.82 -7.30
CA VAL A 21 0.56 24.15 -8.61
C VAL A 21 1.97 23.64 -8.88
N LYS A 22 2.30 22.43 -8.43
CA LYS A 22 3.39 21.59 -8.97
C LYS A 22 3.33 20.20 -8.32
N GLY A 23 2.72 19.23 -9.01
CA GLY A 23 2.71 17.85 -8.53
C GLY A 23 1.79 16.89 -9.29
N PHE A 24 0.76 17.40 -9.98
CA PHE A 24 0.07 16.62 -10.98
C PHE A 24 0.86 16.71 -12.29
N ILE A 25 1.46 15.60 -12.73
CA ILE A 25 1.81 15.46 -14.14
C ILE A 25 0.50 15.24 -14.90
N PHE A 26 -0.29 16.32 -15.03
CA PHE A 26 -0.99 16.54 -16.27
C PHE A 26 0.10 17.02 -17.22
N GLU A 27 0.51 16.17 -18.18
CA GLU A 27 1.16 16.67 -19.37
C GLU A 27 0.34 17.88 -19.87
N LYS A 28 1.04 18.97 -20.12
CA LYS A 28 0.48 20.26 -20.51
C LYS A 28 -0.33 20.09 -21.79
N ILE A 29 -1.63 19.80 -21.66
CA ILE A 29 -2.57 19.77 -22.77
C ILE A 29 -2.69 21.22 -23.27
N ASN A 30 -2.19 21.49 -24.47
CA ASN A 30 -2.44 22.75 -25.15
C ASN A 30 -3.96 22.93 -25.30
N ASN A 31 -4.47 24.07 -24.84
CA ASN A 31 -5.88 24.42 -24.63
C ASN A 31 -6.79 24.48 -25.87
N ASN A 32 -6.49 23.79 -26.99
CA ASN A 32 -7.28 23.89 -28.22
C ASN A 32 -7.79 22.56 -28.80
N THR A 33 -7.88 21.49 -28.01
CA THR A 33 -8.59 20.27 -28.43
C THR A 33 -9.36 19.69 -27.25
N MET A 34 -10.70 19.79 -27.29
CA MET A 34 -11.59 19.10 -26.35
C MET A 34 -11.28 17.59 -26.40
N ALA A 35 -10.65 17.07 -25.35
CA ALA A 35 -10.52 15.64 -25.17
C ALA A 35 -11.92 15.07 -24.85
N PRO A 36 -12.36 13.96 -25.49
CA PRO A 36 -13.60 13.31 -25.10
C PRO A 36 -13.48 12.80 -23.65
N GLU A 37 -14.54 12.93 -22.86
CA GLU A 37 -14.67 12.26 -21.56
C GLU A 37 -14.66 10.75 -21.78
N ILE A 38 -13.48 10.12 -21.71
CA ILE A 38 -13.31 8.65 -21.75
C ILE A 38 -13.00 8.18 -20.33
N SER A 39 -13.93 8.41 -19.43
CA SER A 39 -13.95 7.82 -18.09
C SER A 39 -15.36 7.28 -17.86
N PRO A 40 -15.51 6.16 -17.12
CA PRO A 40 -16.84 5.61 -16.85
C PRO A 40 -17.72 6.72 -16.24
N SER A 41 -18.80 7.07 -16.95
CA SER A 41 -19.71 8.19 -16.62
C SER A 41 -20.58 7.91 -15.39
N VAL A 42 -20.55 6.68 -14.88
CA VAL A 42 -21.40 6.24 -13.77
C VAL A 42 -20.73 6.58 -12.44
N GLU A 43 -21.43 7.42 -11.67
CA GLU A 43 -21.10 7.73 -10.28
C GLU A 43 -20.87 6.41 -9.52
N PRO A 44 -19.69 6.21 -8.91
CA PRO A 44 -19.39 4.96 -8.22
C PRO A 44 -20.42 4.79 -7.11
N GLN A 45 -21.32 3.80 -7.24
CA GLN A 45 -22.04 3.33 -6.08
C GLN A 45 -20.97 2.96 -5.04
N PRO A 46 -21.04 3.53 -3.82
CA PRO A 46 -20.08 3.20 -2.78
C PRO A 46 -20.11 1.69 -2.62
N PHE A 47 -18.97 1.06 -2.89
CA PHE A 47 -18.80 -0.36 -2.60
C PHE A 47 -19.16 -0.51 -1.13
N LEU A 48 -20.19 -1.30 -0.86
CA LEU A 48 -20.53 -1.67 0.51
C LEU A 48 -19.23 -2.19 1.13
N PRO A 49 -18.82 -1.71 2.32
CA PRO A 49 -17.69 -2.30 3.01
C PRO A 49 -18.04 -3.76 3.19
N LEU A 50 -17.48 -4.62 2.34
CA LEU A 50 -17.61 -6.04 2.48
C LEU A 50 -16.88 -6.34 3.77
N LEU A 51 -17.68 -6.55 4.82
CA LEU A 51 -17.32 -7.41 5.92
C LEU A 51 -16.92 -8.73 5.26
N ALA A 52 -15.63 -8.89 4.99
CA ALA A 52 -15.09 -10.21 4.77
C ALA A 52 -15.66 -11.06 5.91
N PRO A 53 -16.34 -12.18 5.62
CA PRO A 53 -16.68 -13.14 6.65
C PRO A 53 -15.41 -13.33 7.46
N SER A 54 -15.49 -13.21 8.79
CA SER A 54 -14.36 -13.56 9.63
C SER A 54 -13.89 -14.91 9.13
N PRO A 55 -12.67 -15.06 8.59
CA PRO A 55 -12.22 -16.36 8.15
C PRO A 55 -12.40 -17.23 9.38
N SER A 56 -13.25 -18.25 9.27
CA SER A 56 -13.37 -19.30 10.27
C SER A 56 -11.93 -19.66 10.58
N THR A 57 -11.44 -19.35 11.78
CA THR A 57 -10.02 -19.50 12.12
C THR A 57 -9.62 -20.88 11.64
N PRO A 58 -8.82 -21.01 10.57
CA PRO A 58 -8.46 -22.33 10.11
C PRO A 58 -7.71 -22.92 11.30
N ILE A 59 -8.17 -24.06 11.78
CA ILE A 59 -7.43 -24.84 12.78
C ILE A 59 -6.15 -25.26 12.06
N SER A 60 -5.15 -24.39 12.10
CA SER A 60 -3.81 -24.71 11.62
C SER A 60 -3.32 -25.78 12.57
N ASN A 61 -2.99 -26.96 12.04
CA ASN A 61 -2.27 -27.98 12.79
C ASN A 61 -1.02 -27.32 13.38
N SER A 62 -1.09 -26.98 14.68
CA SER A 62 -0.12 -26.16 15.37
C SER A 62 1.16 -26.95 15.60
N SER A 63 1.95 -27.13 14.55
CA SER A 63 3.36 -27.43 14.72
C SER A 63 4.03 -26.16 15.24
N LEU A 64 4.75 -26.27 16.37
CA LEU A 64 5.52 -25.15 16.88
C LEU A 64 6.48 -24.67 15.77
N PRO A 65 6.51 -23.36 15.43
CA PRO A 65 7.43 -22.87 14.43
C PRO A 65 8.87 -23.14 14.88
N LYS A 66 9.68 -23.74 13.99
CA LYS A 66 11.12 -23.92 14.24
C LYS A 66 11.84 -22.58 14.04
N LEU A 67 11.81 -21.74 15.05
CA LEU A 67 12.49 -20.45 15.08
C LEU A 67 14.02 -20.63 15.18
N SER A 68 14.76 -19.61 14.76
CA SER A 68 16.21 -19.56 14.90
C SER A 68 16.66 -19.45 16.35
N GLY A 69 15.83 -18.82 17.20
CA GLY A 69 16.16 -18.50 18.59
C GLY A 69 17.18 -17.36 18.74
N LEU A 70 17.54 -16.69 17.64
CA LEU A 70 18.58 -15.65 17.58
C LEU A 70 18.00 -14.25 17.35
N CYS A 71 16.70 -14.14 17.04
CA CYS A 71 16.05 -12.85 16.90
C CYS A 71 15.87 -12.15 18.26
N THR A 72 16.19 -10.86 18.31
CA THR A 72 16.05 -10.02 19.51
C THR A 72 14.66 -9.37 19.65
N LEU A 73 13.80 -9.45 18.63
CA LEU A 73 12.45 -8.87 18.68
C LEU A 73 11.53 -9.75 19.53
N ASN A 74 10.69 -9.10 20.33
CA ASN A 74 9.66 -9.75 21.13
C ASN A 74 8.33 -9.79 20.36
N PHE A 75 8.04 -10.90 19.67
CA PHE A 75 6.82 -11.06 18.90
C PHE A 75 5.55 -11.09 19.76
N SER A 76 5.64 -11.55 21.02
CA SER A 76 4.51 -11.57 21.96
C SER A 76 4.07 -10.16 22.36
N ALA A 77 4.96 -9.16 22.31
CA ALA A 77 4.62 -7.76 22.60
C ALA A 77 3.69 -7.13 21.55
N ALA A 78 3.52 -7.78 20.39
CA ALA A 78 2.65 -7.32 19.30
C ALA A 78 1.76 -8.46 18.77
N GLU A 79 1.44 -9.46 19.59
CA GLU A 79 0.74 -10.69 19.18
C GLU A 79 -0.54 -10.44 18.37
N SER A 80 -1.37 -9.48 18.79
CA SER A 80 -2.60 -9.11 18.07
C SER A 80 -2.32 -8.60 16.65
N PHE A 81 -1.23 -7.84 16.45
CA PHE A 81 -0.82 -7.34 15.15
C PHE A 81 -0.16 -8.44 14.30
N VAL A 82 0.59 -9.35 14.92
CA VAL A 82 1.11 -10.54 14.24
C VAL A 82 -0.05 -11.39 13.69
N SER A 83 -1.08 -11.63 14.52
CA SER A 83 -2.28 -12.38 14.10
C SER A 83 -3.09 -11.67 13.02
N THR A 84 -3.25 -10.35 13.16
CA THR A 84 -3.88 -9.52 12.11
C THR A 84 -3.10 -9.61 10.81
N THR A 85 -1.77 -9.53 10.86
CA THR A 85 -0.90 -9.67 9.68
C THR A 85 -1.05 -11.03 9.03
N ALA A 86 -1.11 -12.12 9.81
CA ALA A 86 -1.29 -13.45 9.27
C ALA A 86 -2.62 -13.61 8.54
N THR A 87 -3.68 -12.99 9.08
CA THR A 87 -5.01 -12.96 8.48
C THR A 87 -5.03 -12.13 7.20
N ASP A 88 -4.47 -10.92 7.24
CA ASP A 88 -4.39 -9.98 6.11
C ASP A 88 -3.50 -10.54 4.98
N CYS A 89 -2.54 -11.40 5.32
CA CYS A 89 -1.63 -12.08 4.41
C CYS A 89 -1.93 -13.58 4.23
N TRP A 90 -3.19 -13.99 4.40
CA TRP A 90 -3.58 -15.40 4.30
C TRP A 90 -3.13 -16.02 2.96
N ALA A 91 -2.61 -17.25 3.02
CA ALA A 91 -1.85 -17.86 1.93
C ALA A 91 -2.53 -17.78 0.56
N SER A 92 -3.84 -18.06 0.49
CA SER A 92 -4.59 -18.11 -0.77
C SER A 92 -4.88 -16.73 -1.37
N PHE A 93 -4.93 -15.68 -0.54
CA PHE A 93 -5.30 -14.33 -1.00
C PHE A 93 -4.13 -13.34 -1.01
N ALA A 94 -3.01 -13.64 -0.34
CA ALA A 94 -1.88 -12.72 -0.22
C ALA A 94 -1.36 -12.18 -1.56
N PRO A 95 -1.23 -12.97 -2.65
CA PRO A 95 -0.78 -12.44 -3.94
C PRO A 95 -1.73 -11.37 -4.50
N TYR A 96 -3.03 -11.52 -4.28
CA TYR A 96 -4.05 -10.60 -4.79
C TYR A 96 -4.24 -9.37 -3.88
N LEU A 97 -4.14 -9.56 -2.55
CA LEU A 97 -4.32 -8.53 -1.53
C LEU A 97 -3.02 -7.80 -1.14
N ALA A 98 -1.89 -8.17 -1.74
CA ALA A 98 -0.55 -7.68 -1.43
C ALA A 98 -0.51 -6.15 -1.26
N ASN A 99 -0.94 -5.43 -2.30
CA ASN A 99 -0.79 -3.98 -2.38
C ASN A 99 -1.71 -3.20 -1.44
N VAL A 100 -2.88 -3.75 -1.10
CA VAL A 100 -3.96 -3.01 -0.43
C VAL A 100 -4.11 -3.35 1.05
N VAL A 101 -3.75 -4.57 1.45
CA VAL A 101 -4.02 -5.08 2.80
C VAL A 101 -2.78 -5.76 3.37
N CYS A 102 -2.28 -6.81 2.72
CA CYS A 102 -1.22 -7.65 3.29
C CYS A 102 0.09 -6.90 3.55
N CYS A 103 0.71 -6.31 2.52
CA CYS A 103 2.02 -5.67 2.68
C CYS A 103 1.97 -4.41 3.55
N PRO A 104 0.96 -3.53 3.45
CA PRO A 104 0.76 -2.45 4.40
C PRO A 104 0.70 -2.91 5.86
N GLN A 105 0.00 -4.01 6.15
CA GLN A 105 -0.09 -4.55 7.51
C GLN A 105 1.22 -5.22 7.95
N PHE A 106 1.90 -5.95 7.05
CA PHE A 106 3.19 -6.55 7.35
C PHE A 106 4.22 -5.49 7.73
N ASP A 107 4.36 -4.44 6.91
CA ASP A 107 5.28 -3.33 7.15
C ASP A 107 4.96 -2.62 8.46
N ALA A 108 3.67 -2.34 8.73
CA ALA A 108 3.24 -1.71 9.96
C ALA A 108 3.60 -2.54 11.20
N THR A 109 3.30 -3.84 11.19
CA THR A 109 3.63 -4.76 12.28
C THR A 109 5.13 -4.83 12.52
N MET A 110 5.93 -4.87 11.44
CA MET A 110 7.38 -4.89 11.55
C MET A 110 7.94 -3.61 12.17
N VAL A 111 7.43 -2.44 11.76
CA VAL A 111 7.79 -1.15 12.36
C VAL A 111 7.38 -1.09 13.84
N ILE A 112 6.22 -1.65 14.22
CA ILE A 112 5.79 -1.73 15.62
C ILE A 112 6.73 -2.61 16.45
N LEU A 113 7.11 -3.78 15.95
CA LEU A 113 8.08 -4.67 16.61
C LEU A 113 9.43 -3.96 16.80
N MET A 114 9.91 -3.27 15.76
CA MET A 114 11.11 -2.45 15.84
C MET A 114 10.95 -1.31 16.85
N GLY A 115 9.80 -0.63 16.89
CA GLY A 115 9.51 0.42 17.88
C GLY A 115 9.51 -0.11 19.32
N GLN A 116 8.94 -1.29 19.56
CA GLN A 116 9.03 -1.96 20.86
C GLN A 116 10.48 -2.27 21.23
N TYR A 117 11.27 -2.83 20.31
CA TYR A 117 12.69 -3.04 20.52
C TYR A 117 13.42 -1.73 20.86
N SER A 118 13.21 -0.67 20.08
CA SER A 118 13.83 0.64 20.27
C SER A 118 13.48 1.29 21.60
N LYS A 119 12.24 1.08 22.09
CA LYS A 119 11.79 1.61 23.38
C LYS A 119 12.64 1.11 24.55
N TYR A 120 13.14 -0.13 24.48
CA TYR A 120 13.96 -0.73 25.55
C TYR A 120 15.46 -0.65 25.27
N SER A 121 15.88 -0.76 24.00
CA SER A 121 17.31 -0.80 23.63
C SER A 121 17.92 0.58 23.38
N GLY A 122 17.10 1.60 23.07
CA GLY A 122 17.57 2.90 22.57
C GLY A 122 18.03 2.88 21.11
N MET A 123 18.03 1.71 20.44
CA MET A 123 18.52 1.53 19.07
C MET A 123 17.36 1.46 18.07
N LEU A 124 17.46 2.22 16.98
CA LEU A 124 16.46 2.34 15.91
C LEU A 124 16.72 1.38 14.73
N SER A 125 17.75 0.55 14.80
CA SER A 125 18.09 -0.45 13.78
C SER A 125 18.62 -1.74 14.41
N LEU A 126 18.54 -2.83 13.65
CA LEU A 126 19.23 -4.08 13.95
C LEU A 126 20.55 -4.16 13.17
N ASN A 127 21.50 -4.93 13.68
CA ASN A 127 22.62 -5.38 12.85
C ASN A 127 22.14 -6.39 11.78
N THR A 128 22.94 -6.59 10.73
CA THR A 128 22.58 -7.43 9.59
C THR A 128 22.21 -8.85 9.96
N THR A 129 22.94 -9.48 10.89
CA THR A 129 22.69 -10.86 11.32
C THR A 129 21.37 -10.98 12.07
N ASN A 130 21.10 -10.09 13.04
CA ASN A 130 19.85 -10.08 13.78
C ASN A 130 18.67 -9.76 12.86
N ALA A 131 18.83 -8.84 11.90
CA ALA A 131 17.81 -8.54 10.91
C ALA A 131 17.43 -9.78 10.07
N GLN A 132 18.41 -10.59 9.66
CA GLN A 132 18.16 -11.83 8.92
C GLN A 132 17.39 -12.85 9.78
N HIS A 133 17.83 -13.06 11.03
CA HIS A 133 17.15 -13.97 11.95
C HIS A 133 15.72 -13.51 12.26
N CYS A 134 15.53 -12.22 12.54
CA CYS A 134 14.23 -11.67 12.89
C CYS A 134 13.23 -11.70 11.75
N LEU A 135 13.64 -11.35 10.54
CA LEU A 135 12.75 -11.44 9.39
C LEU A 135 12.37 -12.90 9.09
N SER A 136 13.32 -13.83 9.22
CA SER A 136 13.08 -15.28 9.05
C SER A 136 12.12 -15.84 10.10
N ASP A 137 12.31 -15.47 11.37
CA ASP A 137 11.48 -15.94 12.47
C ASP A 137 10.07 -15.35 12.39
N PHE A 138 9.95 -14.08 12.00
CA PHE A 138 8.65 -13.44 11.80
C PHE A 138 7.82 -14.15 10.72
N GLU A 139 8.42 -14.44 9.56
CA GLU A 139 7.74 -15.17 8.49
C GLU A 139 7.27 -16.56 8.93
N LYS A 140 8.10 -17.31 9.67
CA LYS A 140 7.71 -18.62 10.19
C LYS A 140 6.53 -18.53 11.16
N ILE A 141 6.50 -17.50 12.01
CA ILE A 141 5.37 -17.26 12.91
C ILE A 141 4.10 -17.00 12.09
N LEU A 142 4.17 -16.12 11.10
CA LEU A 142 3.02 -15.83 10.22
C LEU A 142 2.57 -17.08 9.44
N GLU A 143 3.51 -17.87 8.92
CA GLU A 143 3.22 -19.12 8.20
C GLU A 143 2.45 -20.11 9.09
N THR A 144 2.86 -20.29 10.35
CA THR A 144 2.14 -21.19 11.27
C THR A 144 0.70 -20.73 11.55
N GLN A 145 0.42 -19.44 11.36
CA GLN A 145 -0.92 -18.84 11.48
C GLN A 145 -1.66 -18.78 10.13
N GLY A 146 -1.15 -19.44 9.09
CA GLY A 146 -1.81 -19.57 7.79
C GLY A 146 -1.46 -18.49 6.76
N ALA A 147 -0.50 -17.63 7.04
CA ALA A 147 -0.02 -16.65 6.07
C ALA A 147 0.74 -17.32 4.91
N ASN A 148 0.89 -16.59 3.80
CA ASN A 148 1.67 -17.08 2.67
C ASN A 148 3.14 -17.32 3.05
N ARG A 149 3.80 -18.31 2.43
CA ARG A 149 5.22 -18.64 2.69
C ARG A 149 6.22 -17.71 2.00
N ASN A 150 5.76 -16.93 1.02
CA ASN A 150 6.62 -16.12 0.15
C ASN A 150 6.45 -14.62 0.41
N LEU A 151 6.18 -14.20 1.66
CA LEU A 151 5.89 -12.80 1.98
C LEU A 151 7.03 -11.84 1.67
N LYS A 152 8.29 -12.23 1.89
CA LYS A 152 9.46 -11.46 1.40
C LYS A 152 9.36 -11.10 -0.08
N THR A 153 8.96 -12.05 -0.93
CA THR A 153 8.84 -11.82 -2.38
C THR A 153 7.59 -11.02 -2.71
N ILE A 154 6.44 -11.39 -2.13
CA ILE A 154 5.16 -10.73 -2.37
C ILE A 154 5.21 -9.25 -1.98
N CYS A 155 5.83 -8.95 -0.83
CA CYS A 155 5.93 -7.59 -0.29
C CYS A 155 7.27 -6.90 -0.57
N SER A 156 8.19 -7.56 -1.28
CA SER A 156 9.53 -7.03 -1.58
C SER A 156 10.34 -6.60 -0.34
N ILE A 157 10.26 -7.39 0.73
CA ILE A 157 10.87 -7.09 2.03
C ILE A 157 12.20 -7.82 2.17
N HIS A 158 13.21 -7.10 2.63
CA HIS A 158 14.56 -7.60 2.80
C HIS A 158 15.07 -7.34 4.23
N PRO A 159 16.05 -8.11 4.73
CA PRO A 159 16.67 -7.84 6.03
C PRO A 159 17.20 -6.40 6.16
N ALA A 160 17.67 -5.80 5.06
CA ALA A 160 18.12 -4.41 5.03
C ALA A 160 17.03 -3.41 5.47
N ASN A 161 15.74 -3.74 5.29
CA ASN A 161 14.63 -2.93 5.78
C ASN A 161 14.51 -2.89 7.32
N LEU A 162 15.31 -3.69 8.07
CA LEU A 162 15.40 -3.67 9.53
C LEU A 162 16.71 -3.08 10.05
N THR A 163 17.68 -2.85 9.16
CA THR A 163 18.97 -2.25 9.51
C THR A 163 18.91 -0.73 9.35
N GLU A 164 20.07 -0.07 9.47
CA GLU A 164 20.23 1.36 9.21
C GLU A 164 20.24 1.70 7.72
N ALA A 165 20.50 0.69 6.87
CA ALA A 165 20.79 0.85 5.45
C ALA A 165 21.85 1.96 5.25
N SER A 166 21.50 3.10 4.64
CA SER A 166 22.42 4.24 4.49
C SER A 166 22.18 5.40 5.47
N CYS A 167 21.22 5.28 6.39
CA CYS A 167 20.93 6.33 7.35
C CYS A 167 22.00 6.40 8.46
N PRO A 168 22.60 7.58 8.75
CA PRO A 168 23.71 7.68 9.70
C PRO A 168 23.27 7.69 11.17
N VAL A 169 21.99 7.92 11.44
CA VAL A 169 21.47 8.05 12.79
C VAL A 169 20.66 6.81 13.12
N VAL A 170 21.11 6.08 14.14
CA VAL A 170 20.44 4.86 14.63
C VAL A 170 20.21 4.88 16.14
N ASP A 171 20.81 5.80 16.87
CA ASP A 171 20.60 5.98 18.29
C ASP A 171 19.43 6.96 18.53
N ALA A 172 18.50 6.60 19.42
CA ALA A 172 17.32 7.39 19.71
C ALA A 172 17.64 8.75 20.34
N ASN A 173 18.65 8.85 21.19
CA ASN A 173 19.03 10.13 21.81
C ASN A 173 19.67 11.06 20.77
N LYS A 174 20.53 10.51 19.91
CA LYS A 174 21.10 11.26 18.79
C LYS A 174 20.01 11.74 17.83
N PHE A 175 19.03 10.89 17.52
CA PHE A 175 17.86 11.28 16.74
C PHE A 175 17.14 12.48 17.36
N GLU A 176 16.77 12.39 18.64
CA GLU A 176 16.05 13.45 19.37
C GLU A 176 16.85 14.74 19.53
N SER A 177 18.19 14.68 19.48
CA SER A 177 19.04 15.86 19.46
C SER A 177 19.03 16.64 18.14
N ILE A 178 18.64 16.00 17.04
CA ILE A 178 18.63 16.58 15.68
C ILE A 178 17.23 17.05 15.27
N VAL A 179 16.21 16.28 15.65
CA VAL A 179 14.84 16.51 15.19
C VAL A 179 13.98 17.21 16.25
N ASP A 180 12.92 17.89 15.79
CA ASP A 180 11.88 18.39 16.68
C ASP A 180 10.87 17.27 16.95
N SER A 181 11.13 16.48 17.98
CA SER A 181 10.27 15.36 18.39
C SER A 181 8.85 15.80 18.72
N SER A 182 8.66 16.99 19.27
CA SER A 182 7.34 17.53 19.61
C SER A 182 6.52 17.81 18.35
N LYS A 183 7.14 18.39 17.32
CA LYS A 183 6.51 18.59 16.00
C LYS A 183 6.05 17.28 15.39
N ILE A 184 6.89 16.23 15.42
CA ILE A 184 6.54 14.91 14.85
C ILE A 184 5.38 14.29 15.61
N LEU A 185 5.43 14.28 16.95
CA LEU A 185 4.37 13.68 17.78
C LEU A 185 3.04 14.44 17.66
N THR A 186 3.08 15.76 17.50
CA THR A 186 1.88 16.58 17.27
C THR A 186 1.26 16.28 15.91
N ALA A 187 2.10 16.15 14.86
CA ALA A 187 1.64 15.87 13.50
C ALA A 187 1.11 14.43 13.35
N CYS A 188 1.75 13.46 14.00
CA CYS A 188 1.52 12.04 13.77
C CYS A 188 0.79 11.31 14.90
N GLY A 189 0.63 11.92 16.09
CA GLY A 189 0.05 11.23 17.25
C GLY A 189 -1.39 10.80 17.07
N LYS A 190 -2.15 11.49 16.21
CA LYS A 190 -3.50 11.09 15.79
C LYS A 190 -3.74 11.53 14.35
N VAL A 191 -3.78 10.55 13.45
CA VAL A 191 -3.93 10.78 12.02
C VAL A 191 -5.37 10.50 11.60
N ASP A 192 -6.01 11.49 10.97
CA ASP A 192 -7.24 11.29 10.20
C ASP A 192 -6.84 10.83 8.79
N PRO A 193 -7.21 9.60 8.36
CA PRO A 193 -6.73 9.06 7.09
C PRO A 193 -7.12 9.92 5.88
N VAL A 194 -8.30 10.53 5.88
CA VAL A 194 -8.78 11.33 4.74
C VAL A 194 -8.01 12.64 4.67
N LYS A 195 -7.90 13.36 5.79
CA LYS A 195 -7.17 14.63 5.85
C LYS A 195 -5.69 14.43 5.55
N GLU A 196 -5.08 13.38 6.07
CA GLU A 196 -3.67 13.10 5.86
C GLU A 196 -3.35 12.80 4.40
N CYS A 197 -4.23 12.10 3.67
CA CYS A 197 -4.01 11.85 2.25
C CYS A 197 -3.98 13.14 1.41
N CYS A 198 -4.76 14.16 1.79
CA CYS A 198 -4.77 15.46 1.11
C CYS A 198 -3.66 16.41 1.61
N GLN A 199 -3.52 16.56 2.93
CA GLN A 199 -2.68 17.60 3.54
C GLN A 199 -1.25 17.13 3.87
N GLN A 200 -1.05 15.81 4.02
CA GLN A 200 0.25 15.18 4.27
C GLN A 200 0.98 15.77 5.49
N VAL A 201 0.25 16.15 6.55
CA VAL A 201 0.83 16.84 7.71
C VAL A 201 1.85 15.94 8.40
N CYS A 202 1.48 14.68 8.68
CA CYS A 202 2.39 13.71 9.28
C CYS A 202 3.49 13.27 8.30
N GLN A 203 3.15 12.97 7.03
CA GLN A 203 4.15 12.60 6.01
C GLN A 203 5.22 13.69 5.81
N ASN A 204 4.83 14.97 5.81
CA ASN A 204 5.74 16.10 5.70
C ASN A 204 6.63 16.24 6.94
N ALA A 205 6.07 16.07 8.15
CA ALA A 205 6.86 16.07 9.38
C ALA A 205 7.90 14.94 9.40
N ILE A 206 7.53 13.75 8.91
CA ILE A 206 8.43 12.59 8.78
C ILE A 206 9.51 12.86 7.73
N LEU A 207 9.16 13.42 6.58
CA LEU A 207 10.11 13.75 5.51
C LEU A 207 11.12 14.81 5.97
N ASP A 208 10.65 15.85 6.66
CA ASP A 208 11.51 16.89 7.25
C ASP A 208 12.51 16.28 8.24
N ALA A 209 12.03 15.41 9.14
CA ALA A 209 12.88 14.71 10.10
C ALA A 209 13.91 13.83 9.40
N ALA A 210 13.49 13.03 8.41
CA ALA A 210 14.35 12.16 7.63
C ALA A 210 15.45 12.93 6.89
N ARG A 211 15.13 14.09 6.30
CA ARG A 211 16.12 14.97 5.66
C ARG A 211 17.17 15.47 6.64
N LYS A 212 16.75 15.92 7.84
CA LYS A 212 17.67 16.41 8.87
C LYS A 212 18.66 15.34 9.31
N ILE A 213 18.19 14.13 9.61
CA ILE A 213 19.09 13.04 10.04
C ILE A 213 19.92 12.48 8.89
N ALA A 214 19.42 12.50 7.65
CA ALA A 214 20.21 12.10 6.48
C ALA A 214 21.41 13.04 6.24
N MET A 215 21.27 14.32 6.60
CA MET A 215 22.33 15.33 6.52
C MET A 215 23.27 15.34 7.74
N ASP A 216 23.05 14.51 8.76
CA ASP A 216 23.96 14.46 9.91
C ASP A 216 25.37 14.08 9.44
N GLY A 217 26.33 14.98 9.70
CA GLY A 217 27.72 14.85 9.25
C GLY A 217 27.98 15.21 7.77
N MET A 218 27.01 15.77 7.04
CA MET A 218 27.16 16.15 5.62
C MET A 218 26.77 17.61 5.35
N VAL A 219 27.54 18.30 4.50
CA VAL A 219 27.34 19.73 4.19
C VAL A 219 26.20 19.96 3.18
N SER A 220 25.96 19.01 2.27
CA SER A 220 24.87 19.06 1.31
C SER A 220 24.43 17.65 0.88
N MET A 221 23.13 17.48 0.57
CA MET A 221 22.56 16.22 0.10
C MET A 221 21.79 16.45 -1.21
N PRO A 222 21.91 15.57 -2.21
CA PRO A 222 21.03 15.60 -3.38
C PRO A 222 19.55 15.41 -2.95
N GLU A 223 18.63 16.16 -3.56
CA GLU A 223 17.19 16.09 -3.23
C GLU A 223 16.57 14.70 -3.45
N ASN A 224 17.12 13.89 -4.36
CA ASN A 224 16.67 12.53 -4.70
C ASN A 224 17.58 11.43 -4.14
N SER A 225 18.08 11.60 -2.92
CA SER A 225 18.95 10.61 -2.27
C SER A 225 18.14 9.45 -1.69
N THR A 226 18.46 8.20 -2.07
CA THR A 226 17.90 6.97 -1.46
C THR A 226 18.09 6.94 0.07
N ARG A 227 19.10 7.66 0.56
CA ARG A 227 19.38 7.86 1.99
C ARG A 227 18.23 8.51 2.75
N ILE A 228 17.47 9.40 2.11
CA ILE A 228 16.32 10.04 2.75
C ILE A 228 15.24 9.00 3.01
N ASP A 229 15.01 8.07 2.08
CA ASP A 229 14.02 7.01 2.24
C ASP A 229 14.44 5.98 3.31
N ASP A 230 15.73 5.63 3.36
CA ASP A 230 16.28 4.82 4.45
C ASP A 230 16.05 5.52 5.82
N CYS A 231 16.30 6.83 5.88
CA CYS A 231 16.06 7.61 7.09
C CYS A 231 14.58 7.77 7.45
N LYS A 232 13.63 7.74 6.49
CA LYS A 232 12.19 7.68 6.82
C LYS A 232 11.87 6.42 7.64
N SER A 233 12.49 5.29 7.30
CA SER A 233 12.32 4.03 8.05
C SER A 233 12.77 4.18 9.50
N ILE A 234 13.87 4.89 9.75
CA ILE A 234 14.34 5.22 11.11
C ILE A 234 13.32 6.10 11.84
N VAL A 235 12.78 7.14 11.20
CA VAL A 235 11.75 8.01 11.80
C VAL A 235 10.51 7.21 12.18
N PHE A 236 10.05 6.28 11.33
CA PHE A 236 8.90 5.43 11.62
C PHE A 236 9.12 4.54 12.85
N ARG A 237 10.30 3.93 12.99
CA ARG A 237 10.65 3.09 14.15
C ARG A 237 10.74 3.92 15.43
N TRP A 238 11.32 5.12 15.36
CA TRP A 238 11.33 6.06 16.48
C TRP A 238 9.90 6.45 16.89
N LEU A 239 9.05 6.81 15.92
CA LEU A 239 7.66 7.17 16.18
C LEU A 239 6.90 6.02 16.85
N ALA A 240 7.07 4.79 16.36
CA ALA A 240 6.46 3.59 16.95
C ALA A 240 7.00 3.26 18.35
N SER A 241 8.20 3.73 18.72
CA SER A 241 8.74 3.60 20.08
C SER A 241 8.10 4.57 21.08
N LYS A 242 7.54 5.69 20.59
CA LYS A 242 6.90 6.74 21.40
C LYS A 242 5.39 6.57 21.53
N LEU A 243 4.75 5.98 20.52
CA LEU A 243 3.33 5.68 20.54
C LEU A 243 3.07 4.31 21.21
N ASP A 244 1.85 4.11 21.71
CA ASP A 244 1.40 2.75 22.02
C ASP A 244 1.23 1.93 20.71
N PRO A 245 1.32 0.60 20.74
CA PRO A 245 1.23 -0.24 19.54
C PRO A 245 -0.03 -0.03 18.69
N SER A 246 -1.18 0.24 19.31
CA SER A 246 -2.45 0.41 18.59
C SER A 246 -2.50 1.73 17.85
N SER A 247 -2.07 2.81 18.51
CA SER A 247 -1.92 4.13 17.90
C SER A 247 -0.88 4.09 16.77
N ALA A 248 0.27 3.45 16.99
CA ALA A 248 1.29 3.26 15.96
C ALA A 248 0.73 2.53 14.73
N ASN A 249 0.02 1.41 14.93
CA ASN A 249 -0.61 0.67 13.84
C ASN A 249 -1.60 1.53 13.04
N SER A 250 -2.44 2.29 13.74
CA SER A 250 -3.44 3.16 13.11
C SER A 250 -2.78 4.24 12.25
N VAL A 251 -1.73 4.87 12.75
CA VAL A 251 -0.95 5.90 12.05
C VAL A 251 -0.25 5.31 10.83
N LEU A 252 0.48 4.20 11.00
CA LEU A 252 1.23 3.55 9.91
C LEU A 252 0.30 3.07 8.79
N ARG A 253 -0.85 2.48 9.14
CA ARG A 253 -1.88 2.08 8.16
C ARG A 253 -2.46 3.29 7.43
N ALA A 254 -2.78 4.37 8.13
CA ALA A 254 -3.30 5.59 7.51
C ALA A 254 -2.31 6.16 6.48
N LEU A 255 -1.03 6.26 6.85
CA LEU A 255 0.02 6.77 5.96
C LEU A 255 0.23 5.86 4.74
N SER A 256 0.22 4.54 4.95
CA SER A 256 0.37 3.56 3.87
C SER A 256 -0.81 3.61 2.89
N ASN A 257 -2.05 3.66 3.39
CA ASN A 257 -3.25 3.75 2.56
C ASN A 257 -3.23 4.97 1.63
N CYS A 258 -2.73 6.11 2.12
CA CYS A 258 -2.57 7.31 1.30
C CYS A 258 -1.58 7.14 0.15
N LYS A 259 -0.54 6.32 0.33
CA LYS A 259 0.43 6.02 -0.74
C LYS A 259 -0.17 5.03 -1.75
N VAL A 260 -0.78 3.95 -1.25
CA VAL A 260 -1.37 2.88 -2.07
C VAL A 260 -2.45 3.41 -3.01
N ASN A 261 -3.27 4.36 -2.53
CA ASN A 261 -4.39 4.90 -3.30
C ASN A 261 -4.01 5.93 -4.39
N LYS A 262 -2.73 6.33 -4.52
CA LYS A 262 -2.29 7.34 -5.50
C LYS A 262 -1.95 6.78 -6.89
N VAL A 263 -1.87 5.47 -7.05
CA VAL A 263 -1.40 4.82 -8.29
C VAL A 263 -2.32 3.69 -8.72
N CYS A 264 -2.33 3.37 -10.02
CA CYS A 264 -2.89 2.11 -10.51
C CYS A 264 -1.85 1.00 -10.34
N PRO A 265 -2.13 -0.06 -9.58
CA PRO A 265 -1.18 -1.17 -9.40
C PRO A 265 -1.24 -2.22 -10.52
N LEU A 266 -2.21 -2.15 -11.43
CA LEU A 266 -2.41 -3.15 -12.48
C LEU A 266 -1.39 -2.99 -13.62
N VAL A 267 -0.89 -4.12 -14.11
CA VAL A 267 -0.02 -4.19 -15.28
C VAL A 267 -0.89 -4.35 -16.52
N PHE A 268 -0.77 -3.40 -17.44
CA PHE A 268 -1.51 -3.41 -18.70
C PHE A 268 -0.73 -4.19 -19.77
N PRO A 269 -1.14 -5.43 -20.12
CA PRO A 269 -0.50 -6.18 -21.20
C PRO A 269 -0.77 -5.55 -22.57
N ASP A 270 -0.14 -6.10 -23.60
CA ASP A 270 -0.34 -5.65 -24.98
C ASP A 270 -1.82 -5.72 -25.41
N MET A 271 -2.25 -4.72 -26.20
CA MET A 271 -3.65 -4.50 -26.56
C MET A 271 -3.98 -4.93 -27.99
N VAL A 272 -3.15 -5.72 -28.68
CA VAL A 272 -3.32 -6.08 -30.11
C VAL A 272 -4.72 -6.61 -30.43
N ASN A 273 -5.32 -7.43 -29.56
CA ASN A 273 -6.68 -7.94 -29.78
C ASN A 273 -7.75 -6.86 -29.64
N VAL A 274 -7.58 -5.94 -28.69
CA VAL A 274 -8.50 -4.81 -28.49
C VAL A 274 -8.37 -3.82 -29.64
N THR A 275 -7.16 -3.47 -30.06
CA THR A 275 -6.95 -2.51 -31.16
C THR A 275 -7.42 -3.05 -32.50
N LYS A 276 -7.29 -4.36 -32.73
CA LYS A 276 -7.81 -5.02 -33.93
C LYS A 276 -9.33 -4.91 -34.06
N GLU A 277 -10.06 -5.13 -32.97
CA GLU A 277 -11.53 -5.18 -32.98
C GLU A 277 -12.19 -3.81 -32.68
N CYS A 278 -11.52 -2.95 -31.91
CA CYS A 278 -12.03 -1.66 -31.42
C CYS A 278 -11.29 -0.42 -31.99
N GLY A 279 -10.40 -0.59 -32.97
CA GLY A 279 -9.61 0.52 -33.54
C GLY A 279 -10.45 1.62 -34.20
N TYR A 280 -9.81 2.48 -35.00
CA TYR A 280 -10.38 3.72 -35.58
C TYR A 280 -11.87 3.68 -35.96
N THR A 281 -12.30 2.61 -36.63
CA THR A 281 -13.71 2.38 -36.95
C THR A 281 -14.10 0.99 -36.45
N ILE A 282 -15.02 0.94 -35.49
CA ILE A 282 -15.55 -0.33 -34.98
C ILE A 282 -16.44 -0.97 -36.05
N SER A 283 -15.94 -2.05 -36.66
CA SER A 283 -16.68 -2.82 -37.67
C SER A 283 -17.70 -3.77 -37.05
N ASN A 284 -17.41 -4.28 -35.85
CA ASN A 284 -18.28 -5.19 -35.10
C ASN A 284 -18.26 -4.88 -33.60
N LYS A 285 -19.30 -4.19 -33.11
CA LYS A 285 -19.45 -3.83 -31.70
C LYS A 285 -19.32 -5.04 -30.75
N LYS A 286 -19.90 -6.18 -31.13
CA LYS A 286 -19.88 -7.39 -30.28
C LYS A 286 -18.48 -7.99 -30.16
N ALA A 287 -17.72 -8.00 -31.26
CA ALA A 287 -16.34 -8.49 -31.25
C ALA A 287 -15.43 -7.57 -30.42
N CYS A 288 -15.59 -6.25 -30.59
CA CYS A 288 -14.90 -5.25 -29.78
C CYS A 288 -15.17 -5.43 -28.28
N CYS A 289 -16.44 -5.50 -27.86
CA CYS A 289 -16.77 -5.65 -26.44
C CYS A 289 -16.29 -6.99 -25.87
N LYS A 290 -16.36 -8.08 -26.63
CA LYS A 290 -15.80 -9.37 -26.19
C LYS A 290 -14.27 -9.30 -25.99
N ALA A 291 -13.56 -8.63 -26.90
CA ALA A 291 -12.11 -8.43 -26.77
C ALA A 291 -11.79 -7.59 -25.52
N MET A 292 -12.58 -6.55 -25.27
CA MET A 292 -12.40 -5.67 -24.14
C MET A 292 -12.76 -6.34 -22.80
N GLU A 293 -13.86 -7.08 -22.73
CA GLU A 293 -14.24 -7.88 -21.55
C GLU A 293 -13.12 -8.87 -21.19
N SER A 294 -12.60 -9.61 -22.19
CA SER A 294 -11.47 -10.52 -21.99
C SER A 294 -10.22 -9.80 -21.47
N TYR A 295 -9.92 -8.61 -21.99
CA TYR A 295 -8.80 -7.80 -21.54
C TYR A 295 -8.98 -7.34 -20.09
N VAL A 296 -10.17 -6.85 -19.73
CA VAL A 296 -10.47 -6.40 -18.36
C VAL A 296 -10.50 -7.56 -17.38
N SER A 297 -11.04 -8.73 -17.74
CA SER A 297 -10.97 -9.93 -16.89
C SER A 297 -9.53 -10.32 -16.57
N HIS A 298 -8.62 -10.25 -17.56
CA HIS A 298 -7.21 -10.48 -17.32
C HIS A 298 -6.57 -9.45 -16.37
N LEU A 299 -7.02 -8.19 -16.41
CA LEU A 299 -6.61 -7.18 -15.42
C LEU A 299 -7.17 -7.49 -14.03
N GLN A 300 -8.43 -7.90 -13.97
CA GLN A 300 -9.17 -8.20 -12.74
C GLN A 300 -8.52 -9.34 -11.94
N GLU A 301 -7.98 -10.35 -12.63
CA GLU A 301 -7.29 -11.50 -12.05
C GLU A 301 -5.93 -11.15 -11.43
N GLN A 302 -5.37 -9.96 -11.65
CA GLN A 302 -4.03 -9.63 -11.14
C GLN A 302 -4.03 -9.29 -9.64
N SER A 303 -4.98 -8.45 -9.19
CA SER A 303 -4.95 -7.92 -7.84
C SER A 303 -6.30 -7.35 -7.41
N PHE A 304 -6.55 -7.37 -6.10
CA PHE A 304 -7.59 -6.57 -5.48
C PHE A 304 -7.13 -5.12 -5.36
N ILE A 305 -7.97 -4.17 -5.80
CA ILE A 305 -7.65 -2.75 -5.82
C ILE A 305 -8.77 -1.92 -5.20
N THR A 306 -8.46 -0.84 -4.51
CA THR A 306 -9.48 0.04 -3.93
C THR A 306 -10.28 0.78 -5.01
N ASN A 307 -11.41 1.38 -4.65
CA ASN A 307 -12.21 2.20 -5.58
C ASN A 307 -11.40 3.33 -6.21
N LEU A 308 -10.52 3.95 -5.42
CA LEU A 308 -9.67 5.04 -5.88
C LEU A 308 -8.57 4.52 -6.82
N GLN A 309 -8.00 3.35 -6.54
CA GLN A 309 -7.09 2.70 -7.47
C GLN A 309 -7.79 2.27 -8.77
N ALA A 310 -9.03 1.78 -8.69
CA ALA A 310 -9.83 1.43 -9.86
C ALA A 310 -10.08 2.65 -10.75
N LEU A 311 -10.35 3.83 -10.16
CA LEU A 311 -10.44 5.09 -10.90
C LEU A 311 -9.12 5.42 -11.61
N ASN A 312 -8.00 5.33 -10.91
CA ASN A 312 -6.67 5.57 -11.50
C ASN A 312 -6.36 4.56 -12.62
N CYS A 313 -6.76 3.30 -12.45
CA CYS A 313 -6.59 2.24 -13.45
C CYS A 313 -7.47 2.45 -14.68
N ALA A 314 -8.72 2.87 -14.50
CA ALA A 314 -9.61 3.23 -15.60
C ALA A 314 -9.02 4.41 -16.40
N ALA A 315 -8.57 5.47 -15.74
CA ALA A 315 -7.91 6.59 -16.41
C ALA A 315 -6.65 6.14 -17.20
N SER A 316 -5.82 5.29 -16.60
CA SER A 316 -4.61 4.75 -17.25
C SER A 316 -4.92 3.91 -18.48
N LEU A 317 -5.96 3.08 -18.39
CA LEU A 317 -6.44 2.26 -19.51
C LEU A 317 -6.99 3.14 -20.63
N GLY A 318 -7.80 4.15 -20.31
CA GLY A 318 -8.33 5.11 -21.27
C GLY A 318 -7.22 5.81 -22.08
N MET A 319 -6.17 6.29 -21.40
CA MET A 319 -5.01 6.89 -22.08
C MET A 319 -4.28 5.90 -23.00
N LYS A 320 -4.13 4.65 -22.58
CA LYS A 320 -3.48 3.62 -23.42
C LYS A 320 -4.31 3.27 -24.65
N LEU A 321 -5.63 3.14 -24.50
CA LEU A 321 -6.56 2.91 -25.60
C LEU A 321 -6.51 4.04 -26.64
N GLN A 322 -6.50 5.30 -26.18
CA GLN A 322 -6.34 6.46 -27.05
C GLN A 322 -5.01 6.43 -27.82
N LYS A 323 -3.89 6.15 -27.14
CA LYS A 323 -2.57 6.01 -27.78
C LYS A 323 -2.54 4.86 -28.80
N ALA A 324 -3.39 3.87 -28.61
CA ALA A 324 -3.53 2.71 -29.48
C ALA A 324 -4.59 2.89 -30.58
N ASN A 325 -5.01 4.14 -30.86
CA ASN A 325 -5.97 4.52 -31.90
C ASN A 325 -7.40 4.01 -31.69
N VAL A 326 -7.81 3.78 -30.45
CA VAL A 326 -9.22 3.58 -30.13
C VAL A 326 -9.85 4.92 -29.76
N SER A 327 -10.71 5.43 -30.66
CA SER A 327 -11.31 6.76 -30.56
C SER A 327 -12.68 6.78 -29.89
N GLN A 328 -13.40 5.65 -29.89
CA GLN A 328 -14.72 5.54 -29.27
C GLN A 328 -14.60 5.33 -27.75
N ASN A 329 -15.59 5.83 -27.01
CA ASN A 329 -15.69 5.56 -25.57
C ASN A 329 -16.10 4.10 -25.34
N ILE A 330 -15.11 3.21 -25.19
CA ILE A 330 -15.34 1.78 -24.97
C ILE A 330 -16.03 1.53 -23.62
N TYR A 331 -15.82 2.37 -22.61
CA TYR A 331 -16.45 2.21 -21.30
C TYR A 331 -17.97 2.24 -21.43
N ASP A 332 -18.50 3.25 -22.11
CA ASP A 332 -19.93 3.37 -22.33
C ASP A 332 -20.43 2.33 -23.35
N LEU A 333 -19.65 2.08 -24.41
CA LEU A 333 -20.03 1.16 -25.48
C LEU A 333 -20.23 -0.27 -24.99
N CYS A 334 -19.35 -0.74 -24.11
CA CYS A 334 -19.27 -2.10 -23.61
C CYS A 334 -19.66 -2.23 -22.14
N HIS A 335 -20.18 -1.16 -21.53
CA HIS A 335 -20.64 -1.13 -20.15
C HIS A 335 -19.58 -1.54 -19.11
N ILE A 336 -18.34 -1.08 -19.32
CA ILE A 336 -17.23 -1.35 -18.40
C ILE A 336 -17.24 -0.32 -17.29
N ASN A 337 -17.30 -0.83 -16.06
CA ASN A 337 -17.40 -0.06 -14.83
C ASN A 337 -16.17 -0.29 -13.94
N LEU A 338 -16.02 0.52 -12.89
CA LEU A 338 -14.91 0.41 -11.95
C LEU A 338 -14.82 -0.94 -11.25
N LYS A 339 -15.96 -1.59 -11.00
CA LYS A 339 -16.02 -2.94 -10.41
C LYS A 339 -15.38 -4.00 -11.29
N ASP A 340 -15.28 -3.78 -12.59
CA ASP A 340 -14.74 -4.78 -13.52
C ASP A 340 -13.21 -4.84 -13.45
N PHE A 341 -12.57 -3.85 -12.81
CA PHE A 341 -11.13 -3.85 -12.56
C PHE A 341 -10.71 -4.61 -11.28
N SER A 342 -11.66 -5.12 -10.48
CA SER A 342 -11.31 -5.90 -9.29
C SER A 342 -12.31 -7.03 -8.97
N LEU A 343 -11.82 -8.14 -8.43
CA LEU A 343 -12.62 -9.32 -8.09
C LEU A 343 -13.56 -9.16 -6.88
N GLN A 344 -13.74 -7.94 -6.36
CA GLN A 344 -14.32 -7.68 -5.03
C GLN A 344 -15.77 -8.11 -4.86
N GLY A 345 -16.50 -8.48 -5.91
CA GLY A 345 -17.90 -8.92 -5.81
C GLY A 345 -18.14 -10.44 -5.87
N GLN A 346 -17.17 -11.26 -6.26
CA GLN A 346 -17.46 -12.63 -6.73
C GLN A 346 -16.90 -13.75 -5.83
N TYR A 347 -15.91 -13.46 -4.98
CA TYR A 347 -15.27 -14.45 -4.10
C TYR A 347 -15.67 -14.36 -2.62
N PHE A 348 -16.47 -13.36 -2.23
CA PHE A 348 -16.87 -13.17 -0.83
C PHE A 348 -18.14 -13.94 -0.42
N CYS A 349 -18.73 -14.71 -1.33
CA CYS A 349 -19.79 -15.68 -1.03
C CYS A 349 -19.29 -17.09 -1.31
N MET A 350 -18.53 -17.69 -0.38
CA MET A 350 -18.50 -19.15 -0.32
C MET A 350 -19.69 -19.62 0.55
N PRO A 351 -20.49 -20.59 0.10
CA PRO A 351 -21.56 -21.16 0.91
C PRO A 351 -20.95 -21.83 2.13
N SER A 352 -21.54 -21.56 3.30
CA SER A 352 -21.39 -22.38 4.48
C SER A 352 -22.03 -23.74 4.19
N GLU A 353 -21.22 -24.77 3.97
CA GLU A 353 -21.64 -26.16 4.17
C GLU A 353 -21.27 -26.62 5.58
#